data_AF-A0A800JJ88-F1
#
_entry.id   AF-A0A800JJ88-F1
#
_cell.length_a   1.000
_cell.length_b   1.000
_cell.length_c   1.000
_cell.angle_alpha   90.00
_cell.angle_beta   90.00
_cell.angle_gamma   90.00
#
_symmetry.space_group_name_H-M   'P 1'
#
loop_
_entity.id
_entity.type
_entity.pdbx_description
1 polymer ?
#
loop_
_entity_poly.entity_id
_entity_poly.type
_entity_poly.pdbx_seq_one_letter_code
_entity_poly.pdbx_strand_id
1 'polypeptide(L)'
;MNNEESINLTHSSYIVLGFHAYLNLCYVYMQVLANILVSFNHKLALFIFFVVLSSNSLAGWENQTHIISKDGAECVVRGLKNEAVLFRHKDPQKCVEWGLSNGLNTIVLAGEYIFDDRIDVPRPGVTLIVDEGAVFKLNPDTKHSTISFRASNPDYWGMIPFIYNKGHNDVKVLMFGELVKYRWETKERGRQTMPIIFDGRNANGDCGLSGGMMLVTGRATDSFWLIDSSDVKVPIVALDTGPGASLVLEGCEDCPLGMIVNLALESGGKTGETIDLNSRSIDITIERLIGERSYEIIDCNESHVIVGEAVSVGIPQKLFGRGPVSGPRFTDRRSFGTRSLDVRRTTVLNDAIKARLIHEVPPFPESLPQFTVKTTVEIDLKGNKKRRYSKSVQIDLRN
;
A
#
# COMPACT_ATOMS: atom_id res chain seq x y z
N MET A 1 17.84 58.02 -27.68
CA MET A 1 18.97 57.13 -28.06
C MET A 1 18.87 55.92 -27.14
N ASN A 2 17.93 55.03 -27.45
CA ASN A 2 18.15 53.78 -28.22
C ASN A 2 19.01 52.80 -27.44
N ASN A 3 18.39 51.76 -26.90
CA ASN A 3 18.85 50.40 -27.11
C ASN A 3 17.67 49.44 -27.02
N GLU A 4 17.45 48.78 -28.16
CA GLU A 4 16.37 47.88 -28.49
C GLU A 4 16.54 46.52 -27.82
N GLU A 5 15.42 45.96 -27.40
CA GLU A 5 15.24 44.53 -27.18
C GLU A 5 15.27 43.81 -28.53
N SER A 6 16.23 42.92 -28.74
CA SER A 6 16.19 41.92 -29.82
C SER A 6 15.95 40.54 -29.21
N ILE A 7 14.68 40.17 -29.05
CA ILE A 7 14.27 38.81 -28.70
C ILE A 7 14.36 37.93 -29.96
N ASN A 8 15.09 36.82 -29.79
CA ASN A 8 15.37 35.79 -30.79
C ASN A 8 14.06 35.11 -31.30
N LEU A 9 13.50 35.62 -32.39
CA LEU A 9 12.29 35.10 -33.06
C LEU A 9 12.54 33.87 -33.96
N THR A 10 13.73 33.25 -33.88
CA THR A 10 14.08 32.11 -34.74
C THR A 10 13.73 30.75 -34.12
N HIS A 11 13.56 30.61 -32.80
CA HIS A 11 13.30 29.30 -32.17
C HIS A 11 11.81 28.87 -32.14
N SER A 12 10.88 29.81 -32.01
CA SER A 12 9.44 29.48 -31.95
C SER A 12 8.88 28.99 -33.28
N SER A 13 9.47 29.43 -34.40
CA SER A 13 9.02 29.06 -35.76
C SER A 13 9.34 27.60 -36.11
N TYR A 14 10.46 27.04 -35.61
CA TYR A 14 10.83 25.64 -35.86
C TYR A 14 10.01 24.65 -35.03
N ILE A 15 9.57 25.02 -33.82
CA ILE A 15 8.75 24.17 -32.95
C ILE A 15 7.32 24.04 -33.51
N VAL A 16 6.75 25.14 -34.02
CA VAL A 16 5.40 25.12 -34.62
C VAL A 16 5.37 24.34 -35.94
N LEU A 17 6.41 24.47 -36.78
CA LEU A 17 6.54 23.69 -38.02
C LEU A 17 6.79 22.20 -37.75
N GLY A 18 7.59 21.86 -36.73
CA GLY A 18 7.81 20.47 -36.31
C GLY A 18 6.54 19.79 -35.77
N PHE A 19 5.73 20.52 -35.00
CA PHE A 19 4.47 19.99 -34.47
C PHE A 19 3.40 19.79 -35.55
N HIS A 20 3.32 20.70 -36.54
CA HIS A 20 2.44 20.53 -37.70
C HIS A 20 2.87 19.40 -38.63
N ALA A 21 4.18 19.19 -38.84
CA ALA A 21 4.69 18.07 -39.60
C ALA A 21 4.42 16.72 -38.90
N TYR A 22 4.57 16.67 -37.57
CA TYR A 22 4.28 15.48 -36.77
C TYR A 22 2.79 15.13 -36.80
N LEU A 23 1.90 16.11 -36.64
CA LEU A 23 0.45 15.90 -36.71
C LEU A 23 -0.01 15.44 -38.10
N ASN A 24 0.55 15.99 -39.18
CA ASN A 24 0.26 15.52 -40.54
C ASN A 24 0.80 14.10 -40.79
N LEU A 25 1.98 13.77 -40.26
CA LEU A 25 2.52 12.41 -40.34
C LEU A 25 1.62 11.41 -39.59
N CYS A 26 1.18 11.76 -38.38
CA CYS A 26 0.23 10.96 -37.59
C CYS A 26 -1.11 10.81 -38.31
N TYR A 27 -1.62 11.87 -38.95
CA TYR A 27 -2.89 11.82 -39.70
C TYR A 27 -2.80 10.93 -40.94
N VAL A 28 -1.70 11.01 -41.68
CA VAL A 28 -1.45 10.13 -42.85
C VAL A 28 -1.27 8.68 -42.42
N TYR A 29 -0.54 8.42 -41.33
CA TYR A 29 -0.43 7.07 -40.77
C TYR A 29 -1.76 6.52 -40.28
N MET A 30 -2.58 7.35 -39.62
CA MET A 30 -3.92 6.97 -39.15
C MET A 30 -4.88 6.72 -40.32
N GLN A 31 -4.80 7.47 -41.41
CA GLN A 31 -5.57 7.21 -42.63
C GLN A 31 -5.11 5.95 -43.36
N VAL A 32 -3.81 5.68 -43.42
CA VAL A 32 -3.27 4.43 -44.00
C VAL A 32 -3.69 3.23 -43.14
N LEU A 33 -3.63 3.34 -41.82
CA LEU A 33 -4.14 2.31 -40.89
C LEU A 33 -5.65 2.11 -41.04
N ALA A 34 -6.43 3.20 -41.14
CA ALA A 34 -7.87 3.14 -41.36
C ALA A 34 -8.23 2.48 -42.71
N ASN A 35 -7.49 2.79 -43.78
CA ASN A 35 -7.71 2.20 -45.09
C ASN A 35 -7.24 0.73 -45.18
N ILE A 36 -6.21 0.34 -44.42
CA ILE A 36 -5.82 -1.06 -44.24
C ILE A 36 -6.88 -1.82 -43.41
N LEU A 37 -7.52 -1.15 -42.44
CA LEU A 37 -8.60 -1.70 -41.63
C LEU A 37 -9.94 -1.83 -42.38
N VAL A 38 -10.17 -1.05 -43.43
CA VAL A 38 -11.41 -1.06 -44.21
C VAL A 38 -11.36 -2.05 -45.39
N SER A 39 -10.17 -2.43 -45.88
CA SER A 39 -10.04 -3.25 -47.11
C SER A 39 -9.89 -4.77 -46.91
N PHE A 40 -9.86 -5.28 -45.68
CA PHE A 40 -9.70 -6.72 -45.41
C PHE A 40 -10.79 -7.22 -44.46
N ASN A 41 -11.25 -8.46 -44.68
CA ASN A 41 -12.21 -9.21 -43.85
C ASN A 41 -11.63 -9.49 -42.43
N HIS A 42 -11.52 -8.44 -41.63
CA HIS A 42 -10.69 -8.31 -40.42
C HIS A 42 -11.37 -8.76 -39.12
N LYS A 43 -11.90 -9.98 -39.06
CA LYS A 43 -12.08 -10.64 -37.75
C LYS A 43 -10.81 -11.39 -37.35
N LEU A 44 -10.17 -12.05 -38.30
CA LEU A 44 -8.99 -12.88 -38.04
C LEU A 44 -7.72 -12.05 -37.79
N ALA A 45 -7.45 -11.00 -38.57
CA ALA A 45 -6.25 -10.19 -38.36
C ALA A 45 -6.36 -9.31 -37.11
N LEU A 46 -7.56 -8.81 -36.79
CA LEU A 46 -7.81 -8.09 -35.53
C LEU A 46 -7.64 -9.03 -34.33
N PHE A 47 -8.15 -10.27 -34.43
CA PHE A 47 -7.96 -11.30 -33.41
C PHE A 47 -6.49 -11.71 -33.27
N ILE A 48 -5.75 -11.88 -34.37
CA ILE A 48 -4.30 -12.15 -34.35
C ILE A 48 -3.56 -10.95 -33.75
N PHE A 49 -3.93 -9.71 -34.06
CA PHE A 49 -3.30 -8.52 -33.51
C PHE A 49 -3.54 -8.39 -31.99
N PHE A 50 -4.77 -8.65 -31.51
CA PHE A 50 -5.06 -8.73 -30.08
C PHE A 50 -4.36 -9.90 -29.39
N VAL A 51 -4.27 -11.07 -30.02
CA VAL A 51 -3.54 -12.23 -29.51
C VAL A 51 -2.04 -11.94 -29.44
N VAL A 52 -1.45 -11.32 -30.46
CA VAL A 52 -0.01 -10.95 -30.50
C VAL A 52 0.31 -9.84 -29.49
N LEU A 53 -0.57 -8.85 -29.31
CA LEU A 53 -0.43 -7.83 -28.26
C LEU A 53 -0.54 -8.44 -26.85
N SER A 54 -1.47 -9.37 -26.63
CA SER A 54 -1.62 -10.08 -25.35
C SER A 54 -0.50 -11.07 -25.05
N SER A 55 0.13 -11.66 -26.07
CA SER A 55 1.25 -12.60 -25.88
C SER A 55 2.59 -11.89 -25.65
N ASN A 56 2.76 -10.66 -26.16
CA ASN A 56 3.90 -9.82 -25.79
C ASN A 56 3.81 -9.24 -24.37
N SER A 57 2.61 -8.94 -23.85
CA SER A 57 2.46 -8.55 -22.44
C SER A 57 2.71 -9.73 -21.48
N LEU A 58 2.35 -10.95 -21.89
CA LEU A 58 2.64 -12.18 -21.14
C LEU A 58 4.14 -12.52 -21.06
N ALA A 59 4.97 -12.07 -22.00
CA ALA A 59 6.40 -12.40 -22.08
C ALA A 59 7.34 -11.40 -21.34
N GLY A 60 6.79 -10.32 -20.79
CA GLY A 60 7.59 -9.23 -20.17
C GLY A 60 7.80 -9.36 -18.66
N TRP A 61 6.81 -9.89 -17.92
CA TRP A 61 6.79 -9.79 -16.46
C TRP A 61 7.99 -10.47 -15.78
N GLU A 62 8.44 -11.64 -16.26
CA GLU A 62 9.60 -12.35 -15.70
C GLU A 62 10.90 -11.54 -15.86
N ASN A 63 11.06 -10.86 -17.01
CA ASN A 63 12.23 -10.00 -17.27
C ASN A 63 12.18 -8.72 -16.43
N GLN A 64 11.00 -8.37 -15.91
CA GLN A 64 10.76 -7.20 -15.07
C GLN A 64 10.49 -7.61 -13.61
N THR A 65 10.79 -8.85 -13.23
CA THR A 65 10.66 -9.34 -11.87
C THR A 65 12.03 -9.62 -11.27
N HIS A 66 12.31 -8.98 -10.15
CA HIS A 66 13.59 -9.04 -9.45
C HIS A 66 13.42 -9.72 -8.09
N ILE A 67 14.29 -10.68 -7.82
CA ILE A 67 14.38 -11.40 -6.56
C ILE A 67 15.53 -10.83 -5.75
N ILE A 68 15.26 -10.52 -4.49
CA ILE A 68 16.23 -10.03 -3.52
C ILE A 68 16.42 -11.11 -2.47
N SER A 69 17.68 -11.51 -2.26
CA SER A 69 18.04 -12.51 -1.27
C SER A 69 19.36 -12.18 -0.60
N LYS A 70 19.60 -12.77 0.57
CA LYS A 70 20.91 -12.76 1.21
C LYS A 70 21.90 -13.67 0.47
N ASP A 71 23.16 -13.24 0.45
CA ASP A 71 24.31 -14.04 0.03
C ASP A 71 25.49 -13.70 0.96
N GLY A 72 25.63 -14.49 2.02
CA GLY A 72 26.56 -14.18 3.11
C GLY A 72 26.23 -12.85 3.79
N ALA A 73 27.21 -11.95 3.84
CA ALA A 73 27.07 -10.62 4.43
C ALA A 73 26.39 -9.60 3.49
N GLU A 74 26.12 -9.97 2.24
CA GLU A 74 25.58 -9.07 1.23
C GLU A 74 24.13 -9.39 0.89
N CYS A 75 23.48 -8.42 0.28
CA CYS A 75 22.18 -8.53 -0.36
C CYS A 75 22.38 -8.53 -1.88
N VAL A 76 21.68 -9.41 -2.59
CA VAL A 76 21.85 -9.60 -4.03
C VAL A 76 20.51 -9.56 -4.73
N VAL A 77 20.46 -8.86 -5.86
CA VAL A 77 19.30 -8.79 -6.74
C VAL A 77 19.55 -9.68 -7.96
N ARG A 78 18.62 -10.59 -8.24
CA ARG A 78 18.65 -11.48 -9.41
C ARG A 78 17.42 -11.30 -10.27
N GLY A 79 17.58 -11.49 -11.58
CA GLY A 79 16.43 -11.61 -12.49
C GLY A 79 15.70 -12.94 -12.27
N LEU A 80 14.37 -12.95 -12.25
CA LEU A 80 13.59 -14.18 -12.07
C LEU A 80 13.88 -15.22 -13.18
N LYS A 81 13.98 -14.78 -14.43
CA LYS A 81 14.03 -15.68 -15.60
C LYS A 81 15.34 -16.44 -15.76
N ASN A 82 16.47 -15.79 -15.51
CA ASN A 82 17.80 -16.30 -15.82
C ASN A 82 18.72 -16.38 -14.60
N GLU A 83 18.21 -16.00 -13.42
CA GLU A 83 18.92 -15.93 -12.14
C GLU A 83 20.21 -15.08 -12.19
N ALA A 84 20.39 -14.27 -13.24
CA ALA A 84 21.57 -13.45 -13.40
C ALA A 84 21.62 -12.44 -12.24
N VAL A 85 22.81 -12.30 -11.63
CA VAL A 85 23.05 -11.24 -10.64
C VAL A 85 23.03 -9.90 -11.36
N LEU A 86 22.04 -9.08 -11.04
CA LEU A 86 21.83 -7.76 -11.64
C LEU A 86 22.45 -6.66 -10.79
N PHE A 87 22.41 -6.83 -9.47
CA PHE A 87 22.94 -5.88 -8.50
C PHE A 87 23.34 -6.60 -7.20
N ARG A 88 24.30 -6.04 -6.47
CA ARG A 88 24.81 -6.58 -5.21
C ARG A 88 25.30 -5.43 -4.35
N HIS A 89 24.91 -5.44 -3.08
CA HIS A 89 25.33 -4.43 -2.11
C HIS A 89 25.25 -4.97 -0.68
N LYS A 90 26.09 -4.44 0.22
CA LYS A 90 26.08 -4.82 1.65
C LYS A 90 24.83 -4.30 2.38
N ASP A 91 24.50 -3.05 2.13
CA ASP A 91 23.27 -2.42 2.62
C ASP A 91 22.07 -2.90 1.78
N PRO A 92 21.09 -3.58 2.40
CA PRO A 92 19.93 -4.14 1.72
C PRO A 92 18.94 -3.08 1.22
N GLN A 93 18.94 -1.86 1.79
CA GLN A 93 18.09 -0.76 1.32
C GLN A 93 18.32 -0.50 -0.16
N LYS A 94 19.59 -0.35 -0.55
CA LYS A 94 19.96 -0.13 -1.96
C LYS A 94 19.54 -1.27 -2.88
N CYS A 95 19.55 -2.51 -2.40
CA CYS A 95 19.08 -3.63 -3.22
C CYS A 95 17.57 -3.56 -3.45
N VAL A 96 16.78 -3.23 -2.42
CA VAL A 96 15.32 -3.10 -2.53
C VAL A 96 14.95 -1.92 -3.44
N GLU A 97 15.54 -0.75 -3.21
CA GLU A 97 15.30 0.44 -4.02
C GLU A 97 15.77 0.25 -5.47
N TRP A 98 16.89 -0.44 -5.69
CA TRP A 98 17.34 -0.81 -7.04
C TRP A 98 16.33 -1.73 -7.72
N GLY A 99 15.82 -2.75 -7.00
CA GLY A 99 14.79 -3.66 -7.50
C GLY A 99 13.57 -2.91 -8.00
N LEU A 100 13.03 -2.01 -7.15
CA LEU A 100 11.84 -1.20 -7.46
C LEU A 100 12.10 -0.19 -8.59
N SER A 101 13.31 0.33 -8.68
CA SER A 101 13.69 1.29 -9.73
C SER A 101 13.75 0.61 -11.10
N ASN A 102 14.20 -0.64 -11.17
CA ASN A 102 14.53 -1.31 -12.43
C ASN A 102 13.53 -2.41 -12.86
N GLY A 103 12.67 -2.89 -11.96
CA GLY A 103 11.69 -3.94 -12.23
C GLY A 103 10.27 -3.47 -11.95
N LEU A 104 9.28 -4.11 -12.58
CA LEU A 104 7.87 -3.96 -12.21
C LEU A 104 7.58 -4.63 -10.86
N ASN A 105 8.18 -5.79 -10.62
CA ASN A 105 7.97 -6.56 -9.40
C ASN A 105 9.29 -6.77 -8.69
N THR A 106 9.32 -6.50 -7.39
CA THR A 106 10.46 -6.77 -6.51
C THR A 106 10.01 -7.67 -5.38
N ILE A 107 10.71 -8.79 -5.20
CA ILE A 107 10.35 -9.82 -4.23
C ILE A 107 11.53 -9.99 -3.29
N VAL A 108 11.34 -9.71 -2.01
CA VAL A 108 12.35 -9.90 -0.97
C VAL A 108 12.08 -11.22 -0.28
N LEU A 109 12.96 -12.20 -0.52
CA LEU A 109 12.87 -13.54 0.05
C LEU A 109 13.31 -13.57 1.50
N ALA A 110 13.08 -14.71 2.14
CA ALA A 110 13.48 -15.00 3.50
C ALA A 110 14.91 -14.54 3.87
N GLY A 111 15.04 -13.96 5.06
CA GLY A 111 16.29 -13.41 5.58
C GLY A 111 16.07 -12.19 6.47
N GLU A 112 17.08 -11.86 7.28
CA GLU A 112 17.07 -10.65 8.10
C GLU A 112 17.76 -9.49 7.37
N TYR A 113 17.02 -8.40 7.14
CA TYR A 113 17.48 -7.22 6.42
C TYR A 113 17.45 -6.01 7.38
N ILE A 114 18.63 -5.44 7.62
CA ILE A 114 18.82 -4.27 8.48
C ILE A 114 19.04 -3.07 7.56
N PHE A 115 18.15 -2.08 7.64
CA PHE A 115 18.12 -0.91 6.75
C PHE A 115 18.64 0.32 7.49
N ASP A 116 19.53 1.09 6.85
CA ASP A 116 20.07 2.34 7.42
C ASP A 116 19.01 3.45 7.45
N ASP A 117 17.99 3.40 6.59
CA ASP A 117 16.84 4.28 6.61
C ASP A 117 15.59 3.55 6.09
N ARG A 118 14.53 4.31 5.83
CA ARG A 118 13.34 3.83 5.13
C ARG A 118 13.62 3.43 3.68
N ILE A 119 12.75 2.59 3.13
CA ILE A 119 12.67 2.27 1.71
C ILE A 119 11.75 3.31 1.04
N ASP A 120 12.30 4.13 0.16
CA ASP A 120 11.51 5.03 -0.68
C ASP A 120 11.06 4.30 -1.96
N VAL A 121 9.74 4.26 -2.20
CA VAL A 121 9.21 3.76 -3.47
C VAL A 121 9.58 4.78 -4.56
N PRO A 122 10.31 4.38 -5.62
CA PRO A 122 10.96 5.36 -6.50
C PRO A 122 10.08 5.86 -7.66
N ARG A 123 8.99 5.14 -7.98
CA ARG A 123 8.16 5.41 -9.16
C ARG A 123 6.78 4.74 -9.06
N PRO A 124 5.79 5.17 -9.86
CA PRO A 124 4.47 4.53 -9.94
C PRO A 124 4.51 3.14 -10.58
N GLY A 125 3.44 2.37 -10.33
CA GLY A 125 3.16 1.09 -10.99
C GLY A 125 4.09 -0.06 -10.60
N VAL A 126 4.77 0.03 -9.44
CA VAL A 126 5.67 -1.03 -8.96
C VAL A 126 5.02 -1.87 -7.86
N THR A 127 5.42 -3.13 -7.80
CA THR A 127 5.02 -4.07 -6.75
C THR A 127 6.21 -4.42 -5.88
N LEU A 128 6.08 -4.26 -4.57
CA LEU A 128 6.97 -4.82 -3.56
C LEU A 128 6.27 -6.00 -2.88
N ILE A 129 6.91 -7.17 -2.88
CA ILE A 129 6.49 -8.35 -2.12
C ILE A 129 7.55 -8.63 -1.06
N VAL A 130 7.14 -8.66 0.20
CA VAL A 130 7.97 -9.07 1.34
C VAL A 130 7.51 -10.45 1.75
N ASP A 131 8.32 -11.47 1.45
CA ASP A 131 8.01 -12.88 1.71
C ASP A 131 7.84 -13.19 3.21
N GLU A 132 7.12 -14.26 3.55
CA GLU A 132 6.80 -14.64 4.94
C GLU A 132 8.06 -14.85 5.80
N GLY A 133 9.16 -15.32 5.21
CA GLY A 133 10.42 -15.51 5.93
C GLY A 133 11.30 -14.24 6.04
N ALA A 134 10.90 -13.11 5.46
CA ALA A 134 11.70 -11.89 5.46
C ALA A 134 11.44 -11.05 6.71
N VAL A 135 12.50 -10.59 7.37
CA VAL A 135 12.44 -9.76 8.58
C VAL A 135 13.15 -8.44 8.33
N PHE A 136 12.41 -7.33 8.39
CA PHE A 136 12.92 -5.99 8.17
C PHE A 136 13.12 -5.27 9.51
N LYS A 137 14.33 -4.72 9.72
CA LYS A 137 14.70 -3.95 10.91
C LYS A 137 15.37 -2.64 10.50
N LEU A 138 15.10 -1.57 11.23
CA LEU A 138 15.90 -0.35 11.09
C LEU A 138 17.21 -0.50 11.86
N ASN A 139 18.29 0.06 11.31
CA ASN A 139 19.59 0.09 11.96
C ASN A 139 19.58 1.12 13.10
N PRO A 140 19.69 0.70 14.38
CA PRO A 140 19.61 1.60 15.53
C PRO A 140 20.67 2.69 15.56
N ASP A 141 21.81 2.46 14.90
CA ASP A 141 22.98 3.32 14.94
C ASP A 141 22.98 4.40 13.86
N THR A 142 21.90 4.48 13.08
CA THR A 142 21.77 5.40 11.95
C THR A 142 20.66 6.43 12.17
N LYS A 143 20.74 7.53 11.43
CA LYS A 143 19.71 8.57 11.46
C LYS A 143 18.66 8.23 10.41
N HIS A 144 17.39 8.18 10.82
CA HIS A 144 16.29 7.91 9.90
C HIS A 144 15.52 9.16 9.50
N SER A 145 15.02 9.11 8.27
CA SER A 145 14.17 10.13 7.68
C SER A 145 12.77 10.09 8.29
N THR A 146 12.35 11.23 8.81
CA THR A 146 11.01 11.39 9.37
C THR A 146 10.08 12.07 8.39
N ILE A 147 8.78 11.86 8.58
CA ILE A 147 7.73 12.72 8.07
C ILE A 147 7.04 13.39 9.26
N SER A 148 6.70 14.67 9.10
CA SER A 148 6.00 15.46 10.09
C SER A 148 4.62 15.87 9.58
N PHE A 149 3.76 16.24 10.53
CA PHE A 149 2.45 16.83 10.28
C PHE A 149 2.57 18.34 10.07
N ARG A 150 1.59 18.97 9.40
CA ARG A 150 1.47 20.44 9.40
C ARG A 150 0.86 20.89 10.72
N ALA A 151 1.69 21.35 11.66
CA ALA A 151 1.21 22.06 12.84
C ALA A 151 2.24 23.06 13.37
N SER A 152 1.83 23.78 14.41
CA SER A 152 2.65 24.72 15.17
C SER A 152 3.85 24.07 15.88
N ASN A 153 3.84 22.75 16.12
CA ASN A 153 4.96 21.99 16.67
C ASN A 153 5.19 20.68 15.90
N PRO A 154 5.80 20.74 14.70
CA PRO A 154 5.97 19.58 13.81
C PRO A 154 6.92 18.50 14.36
N ASP A 155 7.71 18.82 15.39
CA ASP A 155 8.64 17.91 16.04
C ASP A 155 8.01 17.16 17.24
N TYR A 156 6.78 17.49 17.63
CA TYR A 156 6.11 16.85 18.77
C TYR A 156 5.82 15.36 18.54
N TRP A 157 5.65 14.94 17.28
CA TRP A 157 5.41 13.54 16.91
C TRP A 157 5.99 13.23 15.51
N GLY A 158 7.16 12.63 15.46
CA GLY A 158 7.85 12.30 14.20
C GLY A 158 7.56 10.88 13.76
N MET A 159 7.15 10.67 12.51
CA MET A 159 6.92 9.33 11.99
C MET A 159 8.09 8.90 11.14
N ILE A 160 8.57 7.69 11.36
CA ILE A 160 9.60 7.08 10.54
C ILE A 160 8.91 6.00 9.71
N PRO A 161 8.45 6.29 8.49
CA PRO A 161 7.91 5.26 7.64
C PRO A 161 9.01 4.24 7.34
N PHE A 162 8.69 2.95 7.33
CA PHE A 162 9.64 1.92 6.94
C PHE A 162 9.59 1.72 5.43
N ILE A 163 8.40 1.49 4.87
CA ILE A 163 8.13 1.53 3.44
C ILE A 163 7.32 2.79 3.14
N TYR A 164 7.85 3.67 2.31
CA TYR A 164 7.26 4.98 2.04
C TYR A 164 6.94 5.17 0.57
N ASN A 165 5.65 5.25 0.25
CA ASN A 165 5.18 5.66 -1.07
C ASN A 165 4.75 7.13 -1.01
N LYS A 166 5.51 8.03 -1.65
CA LYS A 166 5.19 9.46 -1.71
C LYS A 166 4.65 9.86 -3.08
N GLY A 167 3.33 9.96 -3.19
CA GLY A 167 2.68 10.50 -4.40
C GLY A 167 2.80 9.64 -5.65
N HIS A 168 3.11 8.34 -5.53
CA HIS A 168 3.15 7.45 -6.69
C HIS A 168 1.89 6.59 -6.80
N ASN A 169 1.26 6.66 -7.97
CA ASN A 169 0.06 5.91 -8.32
C ASN A 169 0.36 4.42 -8.55
N ASP A 170 -0.67 3.60 -8.41
CA ASP A 170 -0.66 2.18 -8.78
C ASP A 170 0.46 1.35 -8.12
N VAL A 171 0.96 1.79 -6.97
CA VAL A 171 1.95 1.05 -6.17
C VAL A 171 1.27 -0.06 -5.39
N LYS A 172 1.84 -1.26 -5.44
CA LYS A 172 1.38 -2.42 -4.67
C LYS A 172 2.42 -2.79 -3.63
N VAL A 173 2.03 -2.88 -2.36
CA VAL A 173 2.87 -3.41 -1.28
C VAL A 173 2.16 -4.61 -0.67
N LEU A 174 2.74 -5.80 -0.88
CA LEU A 174 2.25 -7.08 -0.38
C LEU A 174 3.22 -7.55 0.72
N MET A 175 2.78 -7.46 1.97
CA MET A 175 3.63 -7.70 3.14
C MET A 175 3.18 -8.96 3.87
N PHE A 176 4.00 -10.00 3.77
CA PHE A 176 3.80 -11.31 4.39
C PHE A 176 4.82 -11.61 5.50
N GLY A 177 5.98 -10.95 5.47
CA GLY A 177 7.06 -11.08 6.46
C GLY A 177 6.84 -10.27 7.74
N GLU A 178 7.94 -9.89 8.38
CA GLU A 178 7.92 -9.12 9.63
C GLU A 178 8.58 -7.75 9.46
N LEU A 179 7.89 -6.69 9.90
CA LEU A 179 8.45 -5.35 10.07
C LEU A 179 8.60 -5.06 11.56
N VAL A 180 9.85 -5.04 12.02
CA VAL A 180 10.17 -4.82 13.44
C VAL A 180 10.17 -3.33 13.72
N LYS A 181 9.23 -2.90 14.56
CA LYS A 181 9.20 -1.54 15.09
C LYS A 181 10.48 -1.25 15.85
N TYR A 182 11.07 -0.10 15.55
CA TYR A 182 12.06 0.50 16.42
C TYR A 182 11.44 1.67 17.19
N ARG A 183 11.72 1.73 18.51
CA ARG A 183 11.35 2.85 19.39
C ARG A 183 12.61 3.34 20.08
N TRP A 184 12.98 4.59 19.84
CA TRP A 184 14.10 5.22 20.55
C TRP A 184 13.71 5.49 22.00
N GLU A 185 14.50 4.96 22.94
CA GLU A 185 14.34 5.18 24.39
C GLU A 185 15.03 6.48 24.88
N THR A 186 15.69 7.23 23.97
CA THR A 186 16.47 8.44 24.29
C THR A 186 15.60 9.72 24.32
N LYS A 187 16.24 10.91 24.44
CA LYS A 187 15.60 12.24 24.46
C LYS A 187 14.69 12.54 23.25
N GLU A 188 14.73 11.74 22.19
CA GLU A 188 13.83 11.79 21.02
C GLU A 188 12.43 11.21 21.31
N ARG A 189 11.88 11.51 22.49
CA ARG A 189 10.53 11.07 22.88
C ARG A 189 9.52 11.56 21.84
N GLY A 190 8.88 10.61 21.16
CA GLY A 190 7.81 10.90 20.18
C GLY A 190 8.09 10.42 18.76
N ARG A 191 9.22 9.77 18.47
CA ARG A 191 9.41 9.12 17.16
C ARG A 191 8.92 7.68 17.15
N GLN A 192 8.18 7.32 16.11
CA GLN A 192 7.54 6.00 15.99
C GLN A 192 7.70 5.48 14.56
N THR A 193 8.15 4.23 14.46
CA THR A 193 8.26 3.54 13.17
C THR A 193 6.87 3.16 12.68
N MET A 194 6.51 3.59 11.47
CA MET A 194 5.26 3.24 10.80
C MET A 194 5.58 2.25 9.68
N PRO A 195 4.98 1.05 9.60
CA PRO A 195 5.53 0.00 8.77
C PRO A 195 5.35 0.28 7.26
N ILE A 196 4.18 0.78 6.85
CA ILE A 196 3.91 1.19 5.47
C ILE A 196 3.09 2.48 5.51
N ILE A 197 3.55 3.49 4.78
CA ILE A 197 2.81 4.74 4.57
C ILE A 197 2.65 5.00 3.08
N PHE A 198 1.40 5.21 2.66
CA PHE A 198 1.05 5.83 1.38
C PHE A 198 0.74 7.30 1.67
N ASP A 199 1.57 8.20 1.19
CA ASP A 199 1.50 9.64 1.42
C ASP A 199 1.23 10.36 0.10
N GLY A 200 -0.04 10.69 -0.12
CA GLY A 200 -0.50 11.49 -1.26
C GLY A 200 -0.60 12.99 -0.95
N ARG A 201 -0.03 13.47 0.16
CA ARG A 201 -0.09 14.90 0.49
C ARG A 201 0.60 15.73 -0.58
N ASN A 202 -0.02 16.85 -0.92
CA ASN A 202 0.49 17.74 -1.96
C ASN A 202 0.05 19.19 -1.71
N ALA A 203 0.60 20.10 -2.50
CA ALA A 203 0.37 21.54 -2.34
C ALA A 203 -1.09 21.98 -2.57
N ASN A 204 -1.87 21.22 -3.34
CA ASN A 204 -3.27 21.53 -3.65
C ASN A 204 -4.22 21.15 -2.50
N GLY A 205 -3.81 20.25 -1.61
CA GLY A 205 -4.65 19.74 -0.52
C GLY A 205 -5.79 18.84 -1.00
N ASP A 206 -5.55 18.08 -2.07
CA ASP A 206 -6.38 17.00 -2.59
C ASP A 206 -5.63 15.65 -2.48
N CYS A 207 -6.21 14.56 -3.00
CA CYS A 207 -5.51 13.28 -3.04
C CYS A 207 -4.40 13.29 -4.10
N GLY A 208 -3.14 13.24 -3.68
CA GLY A 208 -1.97 13.27 -4.56
C GLY A 208 -1.44 11.90 -4.98
N LEU A 209 -2.13 10.82 -4.59
CA LEU A 209 -1.96 9.51 -5.22
C LEU A 209 -3.31 8.84 -5.46
N SER A 210 -3.35 8.01 -6.50
CA SER A 210 -4.53 7.26 -6.92
C SER A 210 -4.16 5.82 -7.30
N GLY A 211 -5.03 4.88 -6.93
CA GLY A 211 -4.86 3.46 -7.22
C GLY A 211 -3.78 2.79 -6.37
N GLY A 212 -3.55 1.51 -6.66
CA GLY A 212 -2.59 0.68 -5.94
C GLY A 212 -3.22 -0.28 -4.92
N MET A 213 -2.37 -0.94 -4.13
CA MET A 213 -2.81 -1.96 -3.18
C MET A 213 -1.90 -2.05 -1.96
N MET A 214 -2.51 -2.19 -0.78
CA MET A 214 -1.83 -2.62 0.44
C MET A 214 -2.47 -3.92 0.93
N LEU A 215 -1.68 -4.99 1.01
CA LEU A 215 -2.14 -6.27 1.55
C LEU A 215 -1.16 -6.72 2.62
N VAL A 216 -1.67 -6.94 3.84
CA VAL A 216 -0.86 -7.33 5.00
C VAL A 216 -1.42 -8.59 5.65
N THR A 217 -0.61 -9.64 5.67
CA THR A 217 -0.81 -10.83 6.52
C THR A 217 0.42 -11.19 7.35
N GLY A 218 1.47 -10.39 7.24
CA GLY A 218 2.68 -10.51 8.05
C GLY A 218 2.56 -9.87 9.43
N ARG A 219 3.70 -9.72 10.11
CA ARG A 219 3.79 -9.18 11.47
C ARG A 219 4.28 -7.75 11.47
N ALA A 220 3.59 -6.87 12.20
CA ALA A 220 4.04 -5.52 12.51
C ALA A 220 3.43 -5.10 13.85
N THR A 221 4.11 -4.26 14.64
CA THR A 221 3.62 -3.81 15.96
C THR A 221 3.10 -2.37 15.95
N ASP A 222 2.83 -1.84 14.76
CA ASP A 222 2.35 -0.48 14.55
C ASP A 222 1.38 -0.41 13.37
N SER A 223 0.75 0.76 13.22
CA SER A 223 -0.34 0.98 12.29
C SER A 223 0.16 1.24 10.86
N PHE A 224 -0.52 0.69 9.86
CA PHE A 224 -0.30 1.09 8.46
C PHE A 224 -1.11 2.35 8.15
N TRP A 225 -0.63 3.21 7.26
CA TRP A 225 -1.25 4.50 7.00
C TRP A 225 -1.51 4.78 5.53
N LEU A 226 -2.72 5.24 5.23
CA LEU A 226 -3.05 5.92 3.99
C LEU A 226 -3.35 7.39 4.29
N ILE A 227 -2.67 8.29 3.59
CA ILE A 227 -2.82 9.75 3.75
C ILE A 227 -3.07 10.34 2.37
N ASP A 228 -4.13 11.12 2.22
CA ASP A 228 -4.50 11.85 1.00
C ASP A 228 -4.42 10.97 -0.26
N SER A 229 -5.00 9.77 -0.16
CA SER A 229 -4.93 8.72 -1.16
C SER A 229 -6.32 8.39 -1.71
N SER A 230 -6.43 8.17 -3.02
CA SER A 230 -7.69 7.79 -3.68
C SER A 230 -7.62 6.38 -4.29
N ASP A 231 -8.72 5.63 -4.31
CA ASP A 231 -8.83 4.29 -4.96
C ASP A 231 -7.74 3.27 -4.54
N VAL A 232 -7.15 3.43 -3.35
CA VAL A 232 -6.19 2.45 -2.82
C VAL A 232 -6.95 1.25 -2.27
N LYS A 233 -6.64 0.06 -2.80
CA LYS A 233 -7.30 -1.18 -2.40
C LYS A 233 -6.60 -1.79 -1.19
N VAL A 234 -7.35 -2.03 -0.11
CA VAL A 234 -6.82 -2.70 1.08
C VAL A 234 -7.61 -3.98 1.36
N PRO A 235 -7.36 -5.07 0.60
CA PRO A 235 -8.21 -6.25 0.67
C PRO A 235 -8.07 -7.01 1.99
N ILE A 236 -6.88 -7.02 2.60
CA ILE A 236 -6.61 -7.62 3.91
C ILE A 236 -5.56 -6.79 4.63
N VAL A 237 -5.84 -6.41 5.88
CA VAL A 237 -4.82 -6.07 6.88
C VAL A 237 -5.18 -6.84 8.14
N ALA A 238 -4.36 -7.78 8.55
CA ALA A 238 -4.64 -8.61 9.71
C ALA A 238 -3.42 -8.70 10.61
N LEU A 239 -3.55 -8.16 11.83
CA LEU A 239 -2.50 -8.16 12.84
C LEU A 239 -2.96 -8.83 14.13
N ASP A 240 -2.06 -9.60 14.75
CA ASP A 240 -2.23 -10.23 16.06
C ASP A 240 -1.24 -9.70 17.10
N THR A 241 -0.79 -8.46 16.91
CA THR A 241 0.22 -7.79 17.75
C THR A 241 -0.39 -6.70 18.64
N GLY A 242 -1.69 -6.43 18.50
CA GLY A 242 -2.42 -5.41 19.25
C GLY A 242 -1.92 -3.98 19.07
N PRO A 243 -1.70 -3.46 17.84
CA PRO A 243 -1.34 -2.06 17.64
C PRO A 243 -2.44 -1.09 18.13
N GLY A 244 -2.10 0.20 18.18
CA GLY A 244 -3.06 1.28 18.43
C GLY A 244 -4.20 1.27 17.41
N ALA A 245 -3.91 1.11 16.13
CA ALA A 245 -4.85 0.73 15.09
C ALA A 245 -4.18 -0.24 14.11
N SER A 246 -4.92 -1.12 13.44
CA SER A 246 -4.30 -1.91 12.36
C SER A 246 -4.09 -1.06 11.11
N LEU A 247 -5.02 -0.16 10.81
CA LEU A 247 -4.99 0.71 9.64
C LEU A 247 -5.48 2.10 10.03
N VAL A 248 -4.81 3.13 9.56
CA VAL A 248 -5.20 4.53 9.72
C VAL A 248 -5.43 5.17 8.36
N LEU A 249 -6.54 5.89 8.20
CA LEU A 249 -6.83 6.70 7.02
C LEU A 249 -6.96 8.17 7.41
N GLU A 250 -6.28 9.04 6.67
CA GLU A 250 -6.48 10.48 6.73
C GLU A 250 -6.65 11.05 5.33
N GLY A 251 -7.72 11.82 5.09
CA GLY A 251 -7.94 12.49 3.82
C GLY A 251 -8.21 11.58 2.62
N CYS A 252 -8.55 10.31 2.82
CA CYS A 252 -8.65 9.35 1.72
C CYS A 252 -10.00 9.40 0.99
N GLU A 253 -10.03 8.96 -0.26
CA GLU A 253 -11.24 8.93 -1.10
C GLU A 253 -11.43 7.58 -1.79
N ASP A 254 -12.67 7.11 -1.89
CA ASP A 254 -13.02 5.96 -2.71
C ASP A 254 -12.21 4.69 -2.41
N CYS A 255 -11.69 4.52 -1.19
CA CYS A 255 -10.86 3.37 -0.85
C CYS A 255 -11.73 2.16 -0.47
N PRO A 256 -11.68 1.04 -1.22
CA PRO A 256 -12.33 -0.20 -0.81
C PRO A 256 -11.43 -1.00 0.14
N LEU A 257 -11.92 -1.20 1.35
CA LEU A 257 -11.27 -1.99 2.39
C LEU A 257 -11.99 -3.33 2.53
N GLY A 258 -11.24 -4.43 2.52
CA GLY A 258 -11.77 -5.78 2.67
C GLY A 258 -11.91 -6.17 4.13
N MET A 259 -11.04 -7.09 4.58
CA MET A 259 -11.05 -7.60 5.95
C MET A 259 -9.92 -6.97 6.76
N ILE A 260 -10.27 -6.10 7.73
CA ILE A 260 -9.31 -5.46 8.64
C ILE A 260 -9.45 -6.08 10.02
N VAL A 261 -8.33 -6.54 10.60
CA VAL A 261 -8.31 -7.32 11.84
C VAL A 261 -7.25 -6.79 12.81
N ASN A 262 -7.67 -6.52 14.05
CA ASN A 262 -6.79 -6.22 15.17
C ASN A 262 -7.06 -7.20 16.32
N LEU A 263 -6.19 -8.19 16.49
CA LEU A 263 -6.21 -9.10 17.64
C LEU A 263 -5.12 -8.74 18.64
N ALA A 264 -5.36 -9.05 19.91
CA ALA A 264 -4.37 -8.81 20.96
C ALA A 264 -3.22 -9.81 20.83
N LEU A 265 -2.01 -9.38 21.21
CA LEU A 265 -0.83 -10.26 21.26
C LEU A 265 -1.05 -11.46 22.19
N GLU A 266 -1.71 -11.21 23.31
CA GLU A 266 -2.10 -12.24 24.27
C GLU A 266 -3.59 -12.54 24.14
N SER A 267 -3.94 -13.83 24.13
CA SER A 267 -5.32 -14.30 24.03
C SER A 267 -6.22 -13.67 25.10
N GLY A 268 -7.33 -13.04 24.68
CA GLY A 268 -8.25 -12.37 25.59
C GLY A 268 -7.74 -11.01 26.08
N GLY A 269 -6.63 -10.51 25.53
CA GLY A 269 -6.14 -9.16 25.75
C GLY A 269 -7.07 -8.08 25.17
N LYS A 270 -6.64 -6.83 25.27
CA LYS A 270 -7.34 -5.68 24.68
C LYS A 270 -6.51 -5.08 23.57
N THR A 271 -7.20 -4.59 22.55
CA THR A 271 -6.60 -3.83 21.45
C THR A 271 -7.04 -2.38 21.51
N GLY A 272 -6.33 -1.49 20.80
CA GLY A 272 -6.76 -0.12 20.55
C GLY A 272 -8.02 -0.08 19.68
N GLU A 273 -7.87 0.48 18.49
CA GLU A 273 -8.86 0.50 17.42
C GLU A 273 -8.60 -0.60 16.39
N THR A 274 -9.62 -1.10 15.70
CA THR A 274 -9.34 -1.94 14.52
C THR A 274 -8.93 -1.08 13.33
N ILE A 275 -9.62 0.04 13.15
CA ILE A 275 -9.31 1.07 12.15
C ILE A 275 -9.52 2.46 12.77
N ASP A 276 -8.60 3.38 12.46
CA ASP A 276 -8.70 4.78 12.82
C ASP A 276 -8.92 5.61 11.55
N LEU A 277 -10.07 6.27 11.43
CA LEU A 277 -10.36 7.22 10.37
C LEU A 277 -10.08 8.62 10.93
N ASN A 278 -8.79 8.91 11.11
CA ASN A 278 -8.34 10.02 11.94
C ASN A 278 -8.71 11.39 11.36
N SER A 279 -9.06 11.49 10.07
CA SER A 279 -10.16 12.35 9.58
C SER A 279 -10.28 12.41 8.04
N ARG A 280 -11.28 13.16 7.57
CA ARG A 280 -11.42 13.71 6.21
C ARG A 280 -11.48 12.67 5.11
N SER A 281 -11.89 11.46 5.46
CA SER A 281 -12.02 10.38 4.49
C SER A 281 -13.47 10.28 4.00
N ILE A 282 -13.68 10.15 2.69
CA ILE A 282 -15.00 10.11 2.07
C ILE A 282 -15.12 8.90 1.14
N ASP A 283 -16.35 8.39 1.02
CA ASP A 283 -16.69 7.24 0.18
C ASP A 283 -15.86 5.99 0.49
N ILE A 284 -15.55 5.81 1.79
CA ILE A 284 -14.84 4.62 2.27
C ILE A 284 -15.83 3.47 2.45
N THR A 285 -15.49 2.33 1.85
CA THR A 285 -16.27 1.10 2.01
C THR A 285 -15.43 0.05 2.71
N ILE A 286 -16.01 -0.61 3.72
CA ILE A 286 -15.32 -1.63 4.50
C ILE A 286 -16.17 -2.91 4.49
N GLU A 287 -15.63 -4.01 3.99
CA GLU A 287 -16.34 -5.29 3.99
C GLU A 287 -16.52 -5.81 5.42
N ARG A 288 -15.42 -5.91 6.19
CA ARG A 288 -15.45 -6.45 7.55
C ARG A 288 -14.35 -5.89 8.45
N LEU A 289 -14.75 -5.47 9.64
CA LEU A 289 -13.86 -5.16 10.77
C LEU A 289 -13.95 -6.29 11.81
N ILE A 290 -12.81 -6.74 12.34
CA ILE A 290 -12.74 -7.71 13.43
C ILE A 290 -11.74 -7.24 14.48
N GLY A 291 -12.21 -6.87 15.65
CA GLY A 291 -11.37 -6.41 16.75
C GLY A 291 -11.52 -7.26 18.02
N GLU A 292 -10.44 -7.47 18.76
CA GLU A 292 -10.46 -8.20 20.03
C GLU A 292 -10.54 -7.24 21.23
N ARG A 293 -11.67 -7.30 21.94
CA ARG A 293 -11.99 -6.51 23.15
C ARG A 293 -11.52 -5.06 23.03
N SER A 294 -11.71 -4.49 21.84
CA SER A 294 -11.12 -3.23 21.43
C SER A 294 -11.62 -2.09 22.30
N TYR A 295 -10.78 -1.08 22.48
CA TYR A 295 -11.23 0.20 23.04
C TYR A 295 -12.37 0.74 22.18
N GLU A 296 -12.17 0.78 20.87
CA GLU A 296 -13.16 1.10 19.83
C GLU A 296 -12.94 0.13 18.65
N ILE A 297 -13.96 -0.39 17.95
CA ILE A 297 -13.69 -1.18 16.72
C ILE A 297 -13.26 -0.22 15.60
N ILE A 298 -13.92 0.93 15.52
CA ILE A 298 -13.67 1.97 14.53
C ILE A 298 -13.75 3.32 15.25
N ASP A 299 -12.71 4.13 15.14
CA ASP A 299 -12.82 5.57 15.42
C ASP A 299 -13.10 6.31 14.11
N CYS A 300 -14.26 6.96 14.03
CA CYS A 300 -14.71 7.67 12.85
C CYS A 300 -14.75 9.18 13.12
N ASN A 301 -13.60 9.82 12.91
CA ASN A 301 -13.46 11.27 12.97
C ASN A 301 -13.75 11.86 11.59
N GLU A 302 -14.61 12.88 11.52
CA GLU A 302 -14.92 13.67 10.31
C GLU A 302 -14.79 12.88 8.98
N SER A 303 -15.48 11.75 8.86
CA SER A 303 -15.34 10.81 7.73
C SER A 303 -16.70 10.21 7.35
N HIS A 304 -16.83 9.76 6.10
CA HIS A 304 -18.04 9.16 5.54
C HIS A 304 -17.77 7.71 5.12
N VAL A 305 -18.30 6.76 5.88
CA VAL A 305 -17.93 5.35 5.79
C VAL A 305 -19.15 4.42 5.84
N ILE A 306 -19.11 3.38 5.01
CA ILE A 306 -20.05 2.25 5.05
C ILE A 306 -19.30 0.99 5.45
N VAL A 307 -19.75 0.32 6.51
CA VAL A 307 -19.20 -0.94 7.01
C VAL A 307 -20.22 -2.07 6.82
N GLY A 308 -19.83 -3.12 6.11
CA GLY A 308 -20.64 -4.31 5.90
C GLY A 308 -20.88 -5.08 7.20
N GLU A 309 -19.82 -5.38 7.94
CA GLU A 309 -19.90 -6.08 9.23
C GLU A 309 -18.81 -5.62 10.20
N ALA A 310 -19.20 -5.25 11.42
CA ALA A 310 -18.28 -5.03 12.54
C ALA A 310 -18.41 -6.18 13.54
N VAL A 311 -17.30 -6.89 13.79
CA VAL A 311 -17.22 -8.03 14.70
C VAL A 311 -16.33 -7.68 15.89
N SER A 312 -16.86 -7.80 17.10
CA SER A 312 -16.07 -7.76 18.33
C SER A 312 -15.88 -9.18 18.87
N VAL A 313 -14.62 -9.58 19.02
CA VAL A 313 -14.21 -10.79 19.75
C VAL A 313 -14.13 -10.44 21.23
N GLY A 314 -15.11 -10.92 22.00
CA GLY A 314 -15.31 -10.47 23.37
C GLY A 314 -16.03 -9.12 23.46
N ILE A 315 -16.28 -8.67 24.69
CA ILE A 315 -16.99 -7.42 24.98
C ILE A 315 -16.03 -6.24 24.73
N PRO A 316 -16.34 -5.32 23.79
CA PRO A 316 -15.53 -4.14 23.57
C PRO A 316 -15.85 -3.06 24.61
N GLN A 317 -14.96 -2.09 24.81
CA GLN A 317 -15.30 -0.92 25.62
C GLN A 317 -16.30 -0.02 24.89
N LYS A 318 -16.10 0.17 23.59
CA LYS A 318 -17.03 0.83 22.67
C LYS A 318 -16.96 0.13 21.32
N LEU A 319 -18.09 0.04 20.63
CA LEU A 319 -18.09 -0.46 19.25
C LEU A 319 -17.70 0.64 18.26
N PHE A 320 -18.21 1.85 18.45
CA PHE A 320 -18.08 2.94 17.50
C PHE A 320 -17.62 4.22 18.20
N GLY A 321 -16.38 4.62 17.91
CA GLY A 321 -15.83 5.93 18.21
C GLY A 321 -16.43 6.98 17.28
N ARG A 322 -16.84 8.11 17.86
CA ARG A 322 -17.41 9.25 17.13
C ARG A 322 -16.93 10.54 17.78
N GLY A 323 -15.67 10.91 17.55
CA GLY A 323 -15.10 12.16 18.04
C GLY A 323 -15.34 13.35 17.10
N PRO A 324 -15.37 14.60 17.61
CA PRO A 324 -14.89 15.71 16.81
C PRO A 324 -13.42 15.49 16.47
N VAL A 325 -12.95 16.12 15.40
CA VAL A 325 -11.53 16.14 15.02
C VAL A 325 -10.69 16.57 16.24
N SER A 326 -9.81 15.70 16.71
CA SER A 326 -8.89 15.98 17.81
C SER A 326 -7.49 15.43 17.51
N GLY A 327 -6.44 16.17 17.90
CA GLY A 327 -5.05 15.81 17.67
C GLY A 327 -4.41 16.37 16.39
N PRO A 328 -3.10 16.12 16.16
CA PRO A 328 -2.38 16.49 14.94
C PRO A 328 -3.00 15.89 13.67
N ARG A 329 -2.84 16.58 12.54
CA ARG A 329 -3.36 16.11 11.23
C ARG A 329 -2.24 15.98 10.23
N PHE A 330 -2.18 14.82 9.60
CA PHE A 330 -1.23 14.55 8.54
C PHE A 330 -1.79 14.99 7.21
N THR A 331 -3.09 14.77 6.96
CA THR A 331 -3.79 15.20 5.74
C THR A 331 -3.69 16.70 5.47
N ASP A 332 -3.39 17.04 4.20
CA ASP A 332 -3.43 18.41 3.67
C ASP A 332 -4.84 18.81 3.21
N ARG A 333 -5.81 17.88 3.25
CA ARG A 333 -7.19 18.14 2.86
C ARG A 333 -7.88 19.09 3.81
N ARG A 334 -8.79 19.90 3.26
CA ARG A 334 -9.64 20.77 4.09
C ARG A 334 -10.69 19.96 4.82
N SER A 335 -11.05 20.44 6.00
CA SER A 335 -12.20 19.95 6.75
C SER A 335 -13.50 20.19 5.95
N PHE A 336 -14.38 19.19 5.90
CA PHE A 336 -15.76 19.28 5.41
C PHE A 336 -16.81 19.38 6.52
N GLY A 337 -16.42 19.23 7.80
CA GLY A 337 -17.23 19.50 8.99
C GLY A 337 -18.33 18.48 9.29
N THR A 338 -18.45 17.43 8.47
CA THR A 338 -19.49 16.41 8.57
C THR A 338 -18.91 15.02 8.82
N ARG A 339 -19.78 14.06 9.15
CA ARG A 339 -19.42 12.64 9.27
C ARG A 339 -20.64 11.76 9.01
N SER A 340 -20.40 10.56 8.51
CA SER A 340 -21.41 9.51 8.36
C SER A 340 -20.76 8.15 8.63
N LEU A 341 -21.40 7.34 9.48
CA LEU A 341 -20.98 5.97 9.74
C LEU A 341 -22.20 5.06 9.65
N ASP A 342 -22.33 4.34 8.54
CA ASP A 342 -23.35 3.32 8.33
C ASP A 342 -22.76 1.93 8.56
N VAL A 343 -23.28 1.19 9.55
CA VAL A 343 -22.82 -0.17 9.87
C VAL A 343 -23.99 -1.13 9.67
N ARG A 344 -23.90 -1.96 8.63
CA ARG A 344 -25.01 -2.84 8.21
C ARG A 344 -25.23 -4.01 9.16
N ARG A 345 -24.16 -4.50 9.79
CA ARG A 345 -24.22 -5.61 10.76
C ARG A 345 -23.21 -5.43 11.88
N THR A 346 -23.66 -5.71 13.09
CA THR A 346 -22.80 -5.74 14.29
C THR A 346 -22.91 -7.09 14.96
N THR A 347 -21.77 -7.72 15.24
CA THR A 347 -21.68 -9.02 15.93
C THR A 347 -20.76 -8.88 17.14
N VAL A 348 -21.26 -9.17 18.34
CA VAL A 348 -20.42 -9.23 19.56
C VAL A 348 -20.39 -10.66 20.08
N LEU A 349 -19.21 -11.26 20.10
CA LEU A 349 -18.97 -12.63 20.55
C LEU A 349 -18.60 -12.61 22.03
N ASN A 350 -19.59 -12.36 22.90
CA ASN A 350 -19.42 -12.21 24.35
C ASN A 350 -18.76 -13.43 25.02
N ASP A 351 -18.92 -14.60 24.43
CA ASP A 351 -18.42 -15.89 24.91
C ASP A 351 -17.10 -16.30 24.24
N ALA A 352 -16.44 -15.40 23.52
CA ALA A 352 -15.13 -15.66 22.93
C ALA A 352 -14.07 -15.90 24.01
N ILE A 353 -13.31 -16.98 23.84
CA ILE A 353 -12.23 -17.42 24.71
C ILE A 353 -10.88 -17.00 24.11
N LYS A 354 -10.71 -17.27 22.81
CA LYS A 354 -9.47 -17.04 22.08
C LYS A 354 -9.79 -16.72 20.62
N ALA A 355 -9.01 -15.84 20.03
CA ALA A 355 -8.92 -15.69 18.58
C ALA A 355 -7.49 -15.95 18.10
N ARG A 356 -7.36 -16.32 16.83
CA ARG A 356 -6.08 -16.43 16.15
C ARG A 356 -6.23 -16.17 14.66
N LEU A 357 -5.15 -15.69 14.05
CA LEU A 357 -5.01 -15.60 12.61
C LEU A 357 -4.41 -16.89 12.05
N ILE A 358 -4.90 -17.28 10.88
CA ILE A 358 -4.35 -18.36 10.07
C ILE A 358 -4.19 -17.79 8.67
N HIS A 359 -2.95 -17.77 8.18
CA HIS A 359 -2.61 -17.28 6.85
C HIS A 359 -2.18 -18.46 5.97
N GLU A 360 -2.71 -18.47 4.76
CA GLU A 360 -2.26 -19.34 3.68
C GLU A 360 -1.59 -18.41 2.66
N VAL A 361 -0.27 -18.24 2.81
CA VAL A 361 0.59 -17.48 1.89
C VAL A 361 1.35 -18.47 1.02
N PRO A 362 1.36 -18.29 -0.31
CA PRO A 362 2.04 -19.20 -1.22
C PRO A 362 3.56 -18.95 -1.20
N PRO A 363 4.40 -19.97 -1.46
CA PRO A 363 5.85 -19.80 -1.50
C PRO A 363 6.28 -18.97 -2.71
N PHE A 364 7.31 -18.14 -2.52
CA PHE A 364 7.93 -17.32 -3.56
C PHE A 364 9.39 -17.74 -3.81
N PRO A 365 9.83 -17.76 -5.08
CA PRO A 365 9.14 -17.28 -6.28
C PRO A 365 8.23 -18.31 -6.99
N GLU A 366 8.07 -19.52 -6.48
CA GLU A 366 7.48 -20.66 -7.20
C GLU A 366 6.00 -20.46 -7.58
N SER A 367 5.28 -19.62 -6.85
CA SER A 367 3.84 -19.41 -7.07
C SER A 367 3.53 -18.26 -8.04
N LEU A 368 4.54 -17.70 -8.70
CA LEU A 368 4.36 -16.60 -9.64
C LEU A 368 3.91 -17.09 -11.03
N PRO A 369 3.24 -16.24 -11.84
CA PRO A 369 2.85 -14.85 -11.54
C PRO A 369 1.49 -14.71 -10.85
N GLN A 370 0.73 -15.79 -10.72
CA GLN A 370 -0.63 -15.80 -10.18
C GLN A 370 -0.71 -16.59 -8.90
N PHE A 371 -1.16 -15.95 -7.84
CA PHE A 371 -1.23 -16.59 -6.54
C PHE A 371 -2.43 -16.11 -5.73
N THR A 372 -2.82 -16.91 -4.73
CA THR A 372 -3.93 -16.58 -3.82
C THR A 372 -3.41 -16.46 -2.41
N VAL A 373 -3.74 -15.35 -1.74
CA VAL A 373 -3.52 -15.18 -0.30
C VAL A 373 -4.86 -15.38 0.39
N LYS A 374 -4.89 -16.18 1.45
CA LYS A 374 -6.08 -16.35 2.27
C LYS A 374 -5.77 -16.13 3.74
N THR A 375 -6.59 -15.31 4.37
CA THR A 375 -6.56 -15.09 5.82
C THR A 375 -7.85 -15.60 6.43
N THR A 376 -7.73 -16.31 7.55
CA THR A 376 -8.85 -16.76 8.37
C THR A 376 -8.66 -16.29 9.81
N VAL A 377 -9.65 -15.60 10.35
CA VAL A 377 -9.80 -15.38 11.79
C VAL A 377 -10.57 -16.56 12.35
N GLU A 378 -9.92 -17.38 13.18
CA GLU A 378 -10.58 -18.45 13.92
C GLU A 378 -10.80 -18.02 15.37
N ILE A 379 -12.03 -18.18 15.85
CA ILE A 379 -12.45 -17.76 17.20
C ILE A 379 -13.06 -18.96 17.91
N ASP A 380 -12.47 -19.31 19.04
CA ASP A 380 -12.99 -20.33 19.96
C ASP A 380 -13.97 -19.67 20.94
N LEU A 381 -15.16 -20.25 21.02
CA LEU A 381 -16.26 -19.80 21.89
C LEU A 381 -16.51 -20.83 23.00
N LYS A 382 -17.17 -20.40 24.08
CA LYS A 382 -17.63 -21.33 25.14
C LYS A 382 -18.48 -22.47 24.57
N GLY A 383 -18.35 -23.65 25.19
CA GLY A 383 -19.06 -24.85 24.76
C GLY A 383 -18.50 -25.49 23.50
N ASN A 384 -17.19 -25.38 23.25
CA ASN A 384 -16.48 -25.98 22.11
C ASN A 384 -17.03 -25.55 20.73
N LYS A 385 -17.63 -24.37 20.64
CA LYS A 385 -18.09 -23.79 19.37
C LYS A 385 -16.95 -23.00 18.73
N LYS A 386 -16.91 -22.97 17.40
CA LYS A 386 -15.96 -22.16 16.63
C LYS A 386 -16.69 -21.23 15.67
N ARG A 387 -16.16 -20.04 15.50
CA ARG A 387 -16.56 -19.09 14.46
C ARG A 387 -15.36 -18.81 13.56
N ARG A 388 -15.58 -18.70 12.25
CA ARG A 388 -14.54 -18.38 11.27
C ARG A 388 -14.98 -17.25 10.36
N TYR A 389 -14.07 -16.35 10.09
CA TYR A 389 -14.19 -15.32 9.06
C TYR A 389 -12.99 -15.46 8.14
N SER A 390 -13.22 -15.61 6.84
CA SER A 390 -12.14 -15.82 5.87
C SER A 390 -12.26 -14.82 4.71
N LYS A 391 -11.12 -14.40 4.20
CA LYS A 391 -10.99 -13.61 2.98
C LYS A 391 -9.89 -14.21 2.12
N SER A 392 -10.16 -14.37 0.83
CA SER A 392 -9.18 -14.79 -0.17
C SER A 392 -9.02 -13.68 -1.21
N VAL A 393 -7.79 -13.46 -1.65
CA VAL A 393 -7.43 -12.44 -2.63
C VAL A 393 -6.57 -13.11 -3.69
N GLN A 394 -6.99 -13.03 -4.94
CA GLN A 394 -6.19 -13.45 -6.08
C GLN A 394 -5.35 -12.28 -6.56
N ILE A 395 -4.06 -12.53 -6.78
CA ILE A 395 -3.10 -11.56 -7.29
C ILE A 395 -2.52 -12.10 -8.59
N ASP A 396 -2.37 -11.22 -9.57
CA ASP A 396 -1.70 -11.48 -10.84
C ASP A 396 -0.66 -10.38 -11.07
N LEU A 397 0.62 -10.73 -11.14
CA LEU A 397 1.72 -9.79 -11.31
C LEU A 397 1.98 -9.37 -12.77
N ARG A 398 1.17 -9.85 -13.71
CA ARG A 398 1.29 -9.49 -15.13
C ARG A 398 0.57 -8.19 -15.50
N ASN A 399 -0.26 -7.66 -14.59
CA ASN A 399 -1.15 -6.53 -14.83
C ASN A 399 -0.89 -5.36 -13.88
#